data_AF-A0ABD2I546-F1
#
_entry.id   AF-A0ABD2I546-F1
#
_cell.length_a   1.000
_cell.length_b   1.000
_cell.length_c   1.000
_cell.angle_alpha   90.00
_cell.angle_beta   90.00
_cell.angle_gamma   90.00
#
_symmetry.space_group_name_H-M   'P 1'
#
loop_
_entity.id
_entity.type
_entity.pdbx_description
1 polymer ?
#
loop_
_entity_poly.entity_id
_entity_poly.type
_entity_poly.pdbx_seq_one_letter_code
_entity_poly.pdbx_strand_id
1 'polypeptide(L)'
;MAKSLNLSYDIVSMQHEGWGKKGPLGKWNGALGMLAEGEAEILAGGTIMNDERYNIADFTVPVGFQESAVLVRVTEMDVAQVLFSAFHWQLALVLLLLLLISFGAFSFIGKNAESFANGVFSFVAVPTTKSYSPSRFFSFFAHQVRVHPSRHFSSLIVLFTFHLAAFLTLANFCAFLVPLFSFSTMKPKFESMNDITNAVKSGQWTLILDMKTPGRTELLENIIDDPQFLKMFEDSNRVKFVDGLVNGVHFVQNHSGNAMLIGPRGRLHWLASIMCNVKVLPNIVLPAYLSIALRIGSPYRHFLDKRIYSYWDSGYIQRWSRDFDLNALVRSRANQSKCEQSRNKRRRKGILSLTQLANIFLLFLFGLSISSVVFAFEFMAFRSGK
;
A
#
# COMPACT_ATOMS: atom_id res chain seq x y z
N MET A 1 -15.45 32.17 -25.76
CA MET A 1 -16.63 32.82 -25.15
C MET A 1 -16.57 34.34 -25.27
N ALA A 2 -15.48 35.02 -24.87
CA ALA A 2 -15.34 36.48 -25.05
C ALA A 2 -15.59 36.96 -26.50
N LYS A 3 -14.96 36.31 -27.49
CA LYS A 3 -15.13 36.63 -28.92
C LYS A 3 -16.59 36.53 -29.40
N SER A 4 -17.38 35.59 -28.89
CA SER A 4 -18.80 35.44 -29.30
C SER A 4 -19.72 36.51 -28.70
N LEU A 5 -19.30 37.15 -27.61
CA LEU A 5 -20.03 38.24 -26.97
C LEU A 5 -19.42 39.62 -27.27
N ASN A 6 -18.36 39.67 -28.09
CA ASN A 6 -17.57 40.88 -28.35
C ASN A 6 -17.13 41.62 -27.07
N LEU A 7 -16.70 40.87 -26.05
CA LEU A 7 -16.29 41.42 -24.75
C LEU A 7 -14.80 41.77 -24.75
N SER A 8 -14.47 42.93 -24.20
CA SER A 8 -13.15 43.22 -23.63
C SER A 8 -13.07 42.68 -22.21
N TYR A 9 -11.92 42.14 -21.82
CA TYR A 9 -11.71 41.61 -20.47
C TYR A 9 -10.28 41.91 -20.03
N ASP A 10 -10.12 42.17 -18.74
CA ASP A 10 -8.83 42.31 -18.08
C ASP A 10 -8.67 41.16 -17.06
N ILE A 11 -7.51 40.51 -17.10
CA ILE A 11 -7.20 39.43 -16.15
C ILE A 11 -6.52 40.06 -14.93
N VAL A 12 -7.26 40.12 -13.83
CA VAL A 12 -6.71 40.57 -12.54
C VAL A 12 -6.11 39.39 -11.81
N SER A 13 -4.79 39.44 -11.55
CA SER A 13 -4.11 38.45 -10.71
C SER A 13 -4.34 38.75 -9.23
N MET A 14 -4.62 37.72 -8.44
CA MET A 14 -4.77 37.86 -6.99
C MET A 14 -3.43 38.16 -6.31
N GLN A 15 -3.44 39.02 -5.29
CA GLN A 15 -2.25 39.33 -4.47
C GLN A 15 -1.86 38.18 -3.51
N HIS A 16 -2.86 37.43 -3.02
CA HIS A 16 -2.64 36.25 -2.17
C HIS A 16 -3.18 34.99 -2.86
N GLU A 17 -2.35 33.95 -2.97
CA GLU A 17 -2.69 32.72 -3.69
C GLU A 17 -3.71 31.88 -2.90
N GLY A 18 -4.89 31.62 -3.48
CA GLY A 18 -5.86 30.66 -2.95
C GLY A 18 -7.28 30.87 -3.48
N TRP A 19 -8.08 29.80 -3.50
CA TRP A 19 -9.48 29.89 -3.95
C TRP A 19 -10.39 30.65 -2.98
N GLY A 20 -10.04 30.67 -1.69
CA GLY A 20 -10.82 31.32 -0.65
C GLY A 20 -11.59 30.36 0.24
N LYS A 21 -11.63 30.70 1.54
CA LYS A 21 -12.41 30.07 2.60
C LYS A 21 -13.15 31.16 3.38
N LYS A 22 -14.31 30.81 3.94
CA LYS A 22 -15.04 31.67 4.87
C LYS A 22 -14.27 31.81 6.19
N GLY A 23 -13.96 33.04 6.57
CA GLY A 23 -13.35 33.36 7.86
C GLY A 23 -14.36 33.29 9.01
N PRO A 24 -13.89 33.37 10.28
CA PRO A 24 -14.74 33.30 11.47
C PRO A 24 -15.74 34.46 11.56
N LEU A 25 -15.43 35.61 10.97
CA LEU A 25 -16.32 36.77 10.87
C LEU A 25 -17.33 36.67 9.71
N GLY A 26 -17.38 35.53 9.01
CA GLY A 26 -18.24 35.32 7.84
C GLY A 26 -17.73 35.95 6.54
N LYS A 27 -16.66 36.75 6.58
CA LYS A 27 -16.02 37.33 5.40
C LYS A 27 -15.23 36.26 4.63
N TRP A 28 -15.36 36.24 3.31
CA TRP A 28 -14.59 35.35 2.43
C TRP A 28 -13.27 35.99 2.03
N ASN A 29 -12.22 35.17 1.92
CA ASN A 29 -10.92 35.60 1.40
C ASN A 29 -10.62 34.97 0.03
N GLY A 30 -9.45 35.27 -0.54
CA GLY A 30 -8.99 34.69 -1.82
C GLY A 30 -9.88 35.06 -3.02
N ALA A 31 -9.88 34.20 -4.05
CA ALA A 31 -10.64 34.42 -5.28
C ALA A 31 -12.14 34.66 -5.02
N LEU A 32 -12.73 33.82 -4.16
CA LEU A 32 -14.14 33.94 -3.79
C LEU A 32 -14.45 35.21 -3.00
N GLY A 33 -13.52 35.70 -2.17
CA GLY A 33 -13.64 36.99 -1.50
C GLY A 33 -13.72 38.15 -2.49
N MET A 34 -12.80 38.21 -3.46
CA MET A 34 -12.80 39.25 -4.52
C MET A 34 -14.10 39.24 -5.35
N LEU A 35 -14.62 38.04 -5.65
CA LEU A 35 -15.90 37.88 -6.36
C LEU A 35 -17.08 38.39 -5.52
N ALA A 36 -17.10 38.06 -4.22
CA ALA A 36 -18.15 38.47 -3.29
C ALA A 36 -18.13 39.99 -3.01
N GLU A 37 -16.93 40.59 -2.95
CA GLU A 37 -16.74 42.04 -2.75
C GLU A 37 -16.98 42.85 -4.03
N GLY A 38 -17.16 42.18 -5.17
CA GLY A 38 -17.43 42.82 -6.46
C GLY A 38 -16.19 43.40 -7.14
N GLU A 39 -14.99 43.04 -6.67
CA GLU A 39 -13.71 43.38 -7.30
C GLU A 39 -13.45 42.57 -8.57
N ALA A 40 -14.15 41.43 -8.72
CA ALA A 40 -14.15 40.62 -9.93
C ALA A 40 -15.58 40.23 -10.33
N GLU A 41 -15.81 40.04 -11.63
CA GLU A 41 -17.13 39.64 -12.18
C GLU A 41 -17.21 38.14 -12.48
N ILE A 42 -16.09 37.54 -12.87
CA ILE A 42 -15.96 36.14 -13.27
C ILE A 42 -14.65 35.60 -12.71
N LEU A 43 -14.69 34.43 -12.06
CA LEU A 43 -13.47 33.73 -11.68
C LEU A 43 -12.94 32.89 -12.83
N ALA A 44 -11.70 33.15 -13.22
CA ALA A 44 -11.00 32.38 -14.21
C ALA A 44 -10.57 31.03 -13.63
N GLY A 45 -11.21 29.95 -14.07
CA GLY A 45 -10.86 28.57 -13.73
C GLY A 45 -12.03 27.76 -13.16
N GLY A 46 -11.79 26.47 -12.94
CA GLY A 46 -12.79 25.58 -12.36
C GLY A 46 -12.89 25.77 -10.85
N THR A 47 -14.00 26.33 -10.39
CA THR A 47 -14.31 26.50 -8.98
C THR A 47 -15.12 25.30 -8.50
N ILE A 48 -14.76 24.75 -7.35
CA ILE A 48 -15.53 23.67 -6.71
C ILE A 48 -16.84 24.26 -6.16
N MET A 49 -17.94 23.64 -6.54
CA MET A 49 -19.27 23.98 -6.07
C MET A 49 -19.48 23.41 -4.66
N ASN A 50 -20.03 24.24 -3.77
CA ASN A 50 -20.41 23.87 -2.40
C ASN A 50 -21.57 24.77 -1.96
N ASP A 51 -22.41 24.29 -1.04
CA ASP A 51 -23.60 24.99 -0.56
C ASP A 51 -23.27 26.36 0.04
N GLU A 52 -22.19 26.47 0.82
CA GLU A 52 -21.77 27.76 1.37
C GLU A 52 -21.34 28.75 0.30
N ARG A 53 -20.77 28.26 -0.81
CA ARG A 53 -20.25 29.10 -1.90
C ARG A 53 -21.38 29.62 -2.78
N TYR A 54 -22.48 28.89 -2.90
CA TYR A 54 -23.69 29.34 -3.60
C TYR A 54 -24.29 30.62 -2.98
N ASN A 55 -24.04 30.87 -1.70
CA ASN A 55 -24.55 32.08 -1.03
C ASN A 55 -23.80 33.36 -1.41
N ILE A 56 -22.63 33.24 -2.04
CA ILE A 56 -21.77 34.39 -2.38
C ILE A 56 -21.44 34.50 -3.87
N ALA A 57 -21.76 33.48 -4.65
CA ALA A 57 -21.46 33.41 -6.08
C ALA A 57 -22.53 32.61 -6.82
N ASP A 58 -22.81 33.05 -8.05
CA ASP A 58 -23.54 32.24 -9.01
C ASP A 58 -22.58 31.28 -9.71
N PHE A 59 -23.04 30.06 -9.96
CA PHE A 59 -22.26 29.07 -10.69
C PHE A 59 -22.94 28.73 -12.01
N THR A 60 -22.13 28.54 -13.04
CA THR A 60 -22.58 27.90 -14.28
C THR A 60 -22.89 26.42 -14.04
N VAL A 61 -23.51 25.79 -15.03
CA VAL A 61 -23.57 24.33 -15.14
C VAL A 61 -22.14 23.74 -15.09
N PRO A 62 -21.95 22.54 -14.50
CA PRO A 62 -20.63 21.93 -14.38
C PRO A 62 -19.94 21.77 -15.74
N VAL A 63 -18.72 22.30 -15.83
CA VAL A 63 -17.85 22.12 -17.00
C VAL A 63 -17.26 20.71 -17.00
N GLY A 64 -17.10 20.12 -15.82
CA GLY A 64 -16.63 18.75 -15.64
C GLY A 64 -16.48 18.41 -14.16
N PHE A 65 -15.89 17.26 -13.88
CA PHE A 65 -15.55 16.85 -12.53
C PHE A 65 -14.04 16.62 -12.42
N GLN A 66 -13.51 16.81 -11.22
CA GLN A 66 -12.12 16.57 -10.88
C GLN A 66 -12.06 15.52 -9.78
N GLU A 67 -11.54 14.36 -10.14
CA GLU A 67 -11.30 13.27 -9.21
C GLU A 67 -10.18 13.63 -8.23
N SER A 68 -10.38 13.30 -6.96
CA SER A 68 -9.34 13.35 -5.94
C SER A 68 -8.83 11.94 -5.64
N ALA A 69 -7.52 11.82 -5.47
CA ALA A 69 -6.85 10.57 -5.14
C ALA A 69 -5.96 10.76 -3.92
N VAL A 70 -5.52 9.64 -3.36
CA VAL A 70 -4.58 9.60 -2.25
C VAL A 70 -3.17 9.36 -2.77
N LEU A 71 -2.22 10.17 -2.31
CA LEU A 71 -0.79 10.00 -2.55
C LEU A 71 -0.11 9.56 -1.26
N VAL A 72 0.67 8.49 -1.34
CA VAL A 72 1.45 7.93 -0.23
C VAL A 72 2.92 7.77 -0.62
N ARG A 73 3.80 7.70 0.37
CA ARG A 73 5.19 7.33 0.16
C ARG A 73 5.30 5.86 -0.23
N VAL A 74 6.20 5.55 -1.16
CA VAL A 74 6.56 4.16 -1.46
C VAL A 74 7.56 3.69 -0.43
N THR A 75 7.12 2.81 0.47
CA THR A 75 7.98 2.09 1.41
C THR A 75 8.36 0.74 0.81
N GLU A 76 9.66 0.46 0.76
CA GLU A 76 10.18 -0.87 0.45
C GLU A 76 10.18 -1.67 1.75
N MET A 77 9.60 -2.87 1.74
CA MET A 77 9.66 -3.77 2.88
C MET A 77 11.06 -4.33 3.05
N ASP A 78 11.48 -4.51 4.30
CA ASP A 78 12.67 -5.29 4.58
C ASP A 78 12.41 -6.78 4.28
N VAL A 79 13.46 -7.49 3.87
CA VAL A 79 13.42 -8.92 3.51
C VAL A 79 12.88 -9.76 4.67
N ALA A 80 13.24 -9.42 5.90
CA ALA A 80 12.72 -10.08 7.09
C ALA A 80 11.19 -9.91 7.21
N GLN A 81 10.67 -8.70 6.98
CA GLN A 81 9.22 -8.45 7.02
C GLN A 81 8.50 -9.22 5.92
N VAL A 82 9.10 -9.30 4.72
CA VAL A 82 8.55 -10.09 3.61
C VAL A 82 8.50 -11.58 3.97
N LEU A 83 9.58 -12.14 4.52
CA LEU A 83 9.64 -13.54 4.96
C LEU A 83 8.63 -13.86 6.07
N PHE A 84 8.51 -13.00 7.08
CA PHE A 84 7.51 -13.19 8.15
C PHE A 84 6.08 -13.01 7.63
N SER A 85 5.85 -12.09 6.71
CA SER A 85 4.53 -11.93 6.09
C SER A 85 4.13 -13.14 5.23
N ALA A 86 5.11 -13.85 4.67
CA ALA A 86 4.87 -15.06 3.90
C ALA A 86 4.42 -16.23 4.79
N PHE A 87 4.77 -16.19 6.07
CA PHE A 87 4.56 -17.27 7.02
C PHE A 87 3.37 -16.98 7.93
N HIS A 88 2.17 -17.33 7.47
CA HIS A 88 0.98 -17.22 8.31
C HIS A 88 1.06 -18.23 9.45
N TRP A 89 0.94 -17.79 10.71
CA TRP A 89 1.11 -18.65 11.90
C TRP A 89 0.17 -19.87 11.91
N GLN A 90 -1.01 -19.74 11.31
CA GLN A 90 -1.97 -20.85 11.17
C GLN A 90 -1.41 -21.97 10.29
N LEU A 91 -0.75 -21.64 9.18
CA LEU A 91 -0.13 -22.62 8.29
C LEU A 91 1.05 -23.31 8.98
N ALA A 92 1.81 -22.57 9.80
CA ALA A 92 2.89 -23.12 10.61
C ALA A 92 2.38 -24.21 11.57
N LEU A 93 1.24 -23.95 12.22
CA LEU A 93 0.63 -24.92 13.14
C LEU A 93 0.13 -26.15 12.41
N VAL A 94 -0.52 -26.00 11.26
CA VAL A 94 -0.98 -27.13 10.45
C VAL A 94 0.21 -27.98 9.98
N LEU A 95 1.29 -27.34 9.50
CA LEU A 95 2.52 -28.03 9.12
C LEU A 95 3.16 -28.78 10.29
N LEU A 96 3.22 -28.16 11.47
CA LEU A 96 3.74 -28.79 12.68
C LEU A 96 2.90 -30.03 13.06
N LEU A 97 1.58 -29.92 13.03
CA LEU A 97 0.66 -31.02 13.32
C LEU A 97 0.84 -32.18 12.33
N LEU A 98 0.92 -31.88 11.03
CA LEU A 98 1.16 -32.90 9.99
C LEU A 98 2.51 -33.58 10.16
N LEU A 99 3.54 -32.83 10.57
CA LEU A 99 4.88 -33.37 10.83
C LEU A 99 4.86 -34.30 12.05
N LEU A 100 4.14 -33.94 13.12
CA LEU A 100 3.96 -34.78 14.31
C LEU A 100 3.16 -36.06 14.00
N ILE A 101 2.08 -35.97 13.22
CA ILE A 101 1.28 -37.12 12.79
C ILE A 101 2.13 -38.07 11.94
N SER A 102 2.90 -37.52 11.00
CA SER A 102 3.77 -38.28 10.12
C SER A 102 4.92 -38.96 10.89
N PHE A 103 5.49 -38.28 11.89
CA PHE A 103 6.47 -38.86 12.81
C PHE A 103 5.87 -40.01 13.63
N GLY A 104 4.63 -39.84 14.12
CA GLY A 104 3.88 -40.87 14.83
C GLY A 104 3.63 -42.10 13.96
N ALA A 105 3.18 -41.91 12.72
CA ALA A 105 2.95 -42.98 11.76
C ALA A 105 4.25 -43.74 11.39
N PHE A 106 5.34 -43.01 11.15
CA PHE A 106 6.66 -43.61 10.87
C PHE A 106 7.15 -44.44 12.06
N SER A 107 7.01 -43.92 13.28
CA SER A 107 7.38 -44.62 14.51
C SER A 107 6.51 -45.85 14.77
N PHE A 108 5.21 -45.78 14.47
CA PHE A 108 4.27 -46.89 14.66
C PHE A 108 4.53 -48.04 13.67
N ILE A 109 4.69 -47.73 12.38
CA ILE A 109 5.04 -48.71 11.35
C ILE A 109 6.39 -49.36 11.68
N GLY A 110 7.36 -48.56 12.16
CA GLY A 110 8.67 -49.05 12.52
C GLY A 110 8.66 -50.07 13.66
N LYS A 111 7.93 -49.77 14.74
CA LYS A 111 7.76 -50.69 15.89
C LYS A 111 7.05 -51.99 15.50
N ASN A 112 6.01 -51.91 14.68
CA ASN A 112 5.25 -53.09 14.26
C ASN A 112 6.04 -53.98 13.28
N ALA A 113 6.86 -53.38 12.41
CA ALA A 113 7.75 -54.11 11.51
C ALA A 113 8.85 -54.87 12.30
N GLU A 114 9.43 -54.26 13.34
CA GLU A 114 10.36 -54.93 14.25
C GLU A 114 9.67 -56.04 15.06
N SER A 115 8.45 -55.79 15.56
CA SER A 115 7.66 -56.80 16.29
C SER A 115 7.33 -58.02 15.44
N PHE A 116 7.02 -57.85 14.15
CA PHE A 116 6.75 -58.95 13.22
C PHE A 116 8.02 -59.72 12.85
N ALA A 117 9.13 -59.02 12.60
CA ALA A 117 10.43 -59.64 12.32
C ALA A 117 10.96 -60.47 13.51
N ASN A 118 10.80 -59.97 14.73
CA ASN A 118 11.23 -60.66 15.95
C ASN A 118 10.34 -61.87 16.30
N GLY A 119 9.08 -61.87 15.88
CA GLY A 119 8.16 -63.00 16.08
C GLY A 119 8.36 -64.18 15.12
N VAL A 120 8.98 -63.94 13.95
CA VAL A 120 9.23 -64.97 12.92
C VAL A 120 10.69 -65.44 12.91
N PHE A 121 11.66 -64.63 13.35
CA PHE A 121 13.10 -64.89 13.25
C PHE A 121 13.86 -64.71 14.59
N SER A 122 13.42 -65.36 15.67
CA SER A 122 14.14 -65.26 16.97
C SER A 122 15.51 -65.97 17.01
N PHE A 123 15.93 -66.65 15.94
CA PHE A 123 17.16 -67.46 15.94
C PHE A 123 18.42 -66.74 15.42
N VAL A 124 18.30 -65.56 14.80
CA VAL A 124 19.48 -64.81 14.33
C VAL A 124 19.44 -63.42 14.94
N ALA A 125 20.23 -63.22 16.00
CA ALA A 125 20.49 -61.91 16.59
C ALA A 125 21.29 -61.05 15.59
N VAL A 126 20.60 -60.49 14.59
CA VAL A 126 21.11 -59.31 13.89
C VAL A 126 20.98 -58.15 14.86
N PRO A 127 22.05 -57.40 15.17
CA PRO A 127 21.94 -56.20 15.97
C PRO A 127 21.18 -55.15 15.16
N THR A 128 19.85 -55.20 15.19
CA THR A 128 18.96 -54.14 14.72
C THR A 128 18.99 -53.02 15.75
N THR A 129 20.13 -52.34 15.86
CA THR A 129 20.29 -51.19 16.75
C THR A 129 19.34 -50.07 16.32
N LYS A 130 18.23 -49.92 17.04
CA LYS A 130 17.37 -48.72 17.18
C LYS A 130 17.12 -47.97 15.86
N SER A 131 16.26 -48.50 14.99
CA SER A 131 16.16 -48.04 13.60
C SER A 131 15.26 -46.81 13.33
N TYR A 132 14.60 -46.24 14.34
CA TYR A 132 13.58 -45.17 14.15
C TYR A 132 13.84 -43.92 15.01
N SER A 133 15.06 -43.38 14.94
CA SER A 133 15.41 -42.13 15.63
C SER A 133 14.74 -40.90 14.98
N PRO A 134 14.28 -39.90 15.76
CA PRO A 134 13.78 -38.61 15.27
C PRO A 134 14.72 -37.93 14.26
N SER A 135 16.03 -38.14 14.39
CA SER A 135 17.02 -37.58 13.47
C SER A 135 16.86 -38.10 12.04
N ARG A 136 16.52 -39.38 11.85
CA ARG A 136 16.30 -39.95 10.50
C ARG A 136 15.04 -39.36 9.87
N PHE A 137 13.96 -39.21 10.63
CA PHE A 137 12.72 -38.59 10.15
C PHE A 137 12.95 -37.12 9.75
N PHE A 138 13.72 -36.37 10.54
CA PHE A 138 14.05 -34.98 10.22
C PHE A 138 14.95 -34.86 8.97
N SER A 139 15.91 -35.78 8.77
CA SER A 139 16.73 -35.82 7.56
C SER A 139 15.92 -36.05 6.27
N PHE A 140 14.82 -36.82 6.34
CA PHE A 140 13.89 -36.97 5.21
C PHE A 140 13.16 -35.67 4.88
N PHE A 141 12.72 -34.93 5.91
CA PHE A 141 12.05 -33.65 5.74
C PHE A 141 12.98 -32.57 5.19
N ALA A 142 14.26 -32.57 5.62
CA ALA A 142 15.28 -31.63 5.17
C ALA A 142 15.89 -31.97 3.79
N HIS A 143 15.38 -33.00 3.09
CA HIS A 143 15.92 -33.52 1.83
C HIS A 143 17.41 -33.91 1.87
N GLN A 144 17.96 -34.20 3.06
CA GLN A 144 19.36 -34.59 3.26
C GLN A 144 19.44 -36.10 3.46
N VAL A 145 19.48 -36.88 2.38
CA VAL A 145 19.44 -38.35 2.47
C VAL A 145 20.76 -39.04 2.14
N ARG A 146 21.25 -39.85 3.10
CA ARG A 146 21.82 -41.19 2.88
C ARG A 146 20.88 -42.20 3.55
N VAL A 147 20.30 -43.14 2.79
CA VAL A 147 19.36 -44.14 3.33
C VAL A 147 19.80 -45.55 2.94
N HIS A 148 19.67 -46.46 3.91
CA HIS A 148 19.63 -47.91 3.66
C HIS A 148 18.15 -48.32 3.44
N PRO A 149 17.83 -49.01 2.33
CA PRO A 149 16.44 -49.28 1.95
C PRO A 149 15.74 -50.18 2.98
N SER A 150 14.50 -49.81 3.35
CA SER A 150 13.62 -50.67 4.14
C SER A 150 13.12 -51.85 3.29
N ARG A 151 12.95 -53.02 3.91
CA ARG A 151 12.57 -54.27 3.21
C ARG A 151 11.07 -54.41 2.92
N HIS A 152 10.21 -53.55 3.47
CA HIS A 152 8.75 -53.70 3.39
C HIS A 152 8.08 -52.68 2.46
N PHE A 153 7.20 -53.15 1.57
CA PHE A 153 6.50 -52.34 0.56
C PHE A 153 5.62 -51.22 1.17
N SER A 154 4.94 -51.49 2.30
CA SER A 154 4.15 -50.50 3.02
C SER A 154 4.99 -49.31 3.52
N SER A 155 6.18 -49.59 4.04
CA SER A 155 7.12 -48.55 4.49
C SER A 155 7.66 -47.71 3.32
N LEU A 156 7.84 -48.31 2.15
CA LEU A 156 8.28 -47.61 0.94
C LEU A 156 7.22 -46.64 0.43
N ILE A 157 5.94 -47.03 0.45
CA ILE A 157 4.83 -46.15 0.06
C ILE A 157 4.75 -44.95 1.00
N VAL A 158 4.80 -45.15 2.32
CA VAL A 158 4.75 -44.05 3.30
C VAL A 158 5.95 -43.11 3.15
N LEU A 159 7.15 -43.66 2.93
CA LEU A 159 8.35 -42.85 2.68
C LEU A 159 8.24 -42.05 1.38
N PHE A 160 7.73 -42.66 0.32
CA PHE A 160 7.56 -42.01 -0.97
C PHE A 160 6.52 -40.88 -0.91
N THR A 161 5.34 -41.14 -0.33
CA THR A 161 4.29 -40.12 -0.20
C THR A 161 4.73 -38.97 0.70
N PHE A 162 5.44 -39.27 1.78
CA PHE A 162 6.00 -38.24 2.66
C PHE A 162 7.08 -37.41 1.96
N HIS A 163 8.00 -38.05 1.21
CA HIS A 163 9.03 -37.33 0.46
C HIS A 163 8.43 -36.45 -0.64
N LEU A 164 7.44 -36.96 -1.36
CA LEU A 164 6.67 -36.20 -2.35
C LEU A 164 5.97 -35.00 -1.69
N ALA A 165 5.32 -35.19 -0.53
CA ALA A 165 4.67 -34.11 0.21
C ALA A 165 5.67 -33.05 0.69
N ALA A 166 6.83 -33.45 1.21
CA ALA A 166 7.88 -32.53 1.65
C ALA A 166 8.45 -31.74 0.46
N PHE A 167 8.70 -32.40 -0.67
CA PHE A 167 9.14 -31.74 -1.91
C PHE A 167 8.10 -30.74 -2.43
N LEU A 168 6.82 -31.13 -2.49
CA LEU A 168 5.74 -30.25 -2.94
C LEU A 168 5.55 -29.04 -2.00
N THR A 169 5.69 -29.24 -0.69
CA THR A 169 5.62 -28.14 0.29
C THR A 169 6.76 -27.15 0.09
N LEU A 170 8.00 -27.65 -0.06
CA LEU A 170 9.16 -26.80 -0.33
C LEU A 170 9.02 -26.06 -1.67
N ALA A 171 8.58 -26.76 -2.73
CA ALA A 171 8.37 -26.17 -4.04
C ALA A 171 7.30 -25.06 -4.01
N ASN A 172 6.18 -25.30 -3.34
CA ASN A 172 5.11 -24.31 -3.16
C ASN A 172 5.57 -23.11 -2.32
N PHE A 173 6.35 -23.34 -1.27
CA PHE A 173 6.91 -22.26 -0.47
C PHE A 173 7.87 -21.39 -1.29
N CYS A 174 8.78 -21.99 -2.05
CA CYS A 174 9.66 -21.29 -2.97
C CYS A 174 8.86 -20.51 -4.04
N ALA A 175 7.82 -21.13 -4.62
CA ALA A 175 6.96 -20.49 -5.60
C ALA A 175 6.21 -19.28 -5.03
N PHE A 176 5.81 -19.32 -3.75
CA PHE A 176 5.14 -18.20 -3.08
C PHE A 176 6.10 -17.06 -2.69
N LEU A 177 7.35 -17.39 -2.33
CA LEU A 177 8.37 -16.39 -1.99
C LEU A 177 8.80 -15.54 -3.20
N VAL A 178 8.89 -16.13 -4.40
CA VAL A 178 9.38 -15.44 -5.60
C VAL A 178 8.56 -14.17 -5.94
N PRO A 179 7.21 -14.20 -6.00
CA PRO A 179 6.40 -13.00 -6.18
C PRO A 179 6.56 -11.99 -5.04
N LEU A 180 6.63 -12.44 -3.79
CA LEU A 180 6.76 -11.55 -2.63
C LEU A 180 8.06 -10.74 -2.66
N PHE A 181 9.18 -11.36 -3.05
CA PHE A 181 10.43 -10.65 -3.27
C PHE A 181 10.42 -9.77 -4.53
N SER A 182 9.67 -10.18 -5.56
CA SER A 182 9.51 -9.39 -6.80
C SER A 182 8.67 -8.12 -6.59
N PHE A 183 7.73 -8.16 -5.63
CA PHE A 183 6.82 -7.08 -5.28
C PHE A 183 6.95 -6.67 -3.80
N SER A 184 8.16 -6.34 -3.33
CA SER A 184 8.43 -5.88 -1.96
C SER A 184 7.79 -4.52 -1.57
N THR A 185 6.88 -4.00 -2.39
CA THR A 185 6.16 -2.76 -2.11
C THR A 185 4.74 -3.09 -1.68
N MET A 186 4.45 -3.05 -0.38
CA MET A 186 3.07 -2.97 0.08
C MET A 186 2.49 -1.64 -0.35
N LYS A 187 1.31 -1.69 -0.98
CA LYS A 187 0.50 -0.50 -1.24
C LYS A 187 -0.68 -0.57 -0.29
N PRO A 188 -0.91 0.43 0.57
CA PRO A 188 -2.20 0.51 1.26
C PRO A 188 -3.28 0.58 0.18
N LYS A 189 -4.29 -0.28 0.30
CA LYS A 189 -5.51 -0.20 -0.50
C LYS A 189 -6.57 0.41 0.39
N PHE A 190 -6.87 1.69 0.16
CA PHE A 190 -8.05 2.33 0.72
C PHE A 190 -9.14 2.22 -0.35
N GLU A 191 -10.16 1.41 -0.11
CA GLU A 191 -11.23 1.18 -1.08
C GLU A 191 -12.37 2.19 -0.90
N SER A 192 -12.56 2.68 0.33
CA SER A 192 -13.59 3.64 0.67
C SER A 192 -13.05 4.81 1.51
N MET A 193 -13.85 5.88 1.59
CA MET A 193 -13.57 7.00 2.51
C MET A 193 -13.58 6.54 3.98
N ASN A 194 -14.39 5.53 4.32
CA ASN A 194 -14.41 4.94 5.67
C ASN A 194 -13.10 4.27 6.05
N ASP A 195 -12.41 3.64 5.10
CA ASP A 195 -11.10 3.05 5.36
C ASP A 195 -10.07 4.12 5.70
N ILE A 196 -10.13 5.26 5.01
CA ILE A 196 -9.26 6.41 5.24
C ILE A 196 -9.55 7.02 6.62
N THR A 197 -10.83 7.24 6.96
CA THR A 197 -11.19 7.81 8.26
C THR A 197 -10.78 6.88 9.39
N ASN A 198 -11.01 5.57 9.27
CA ASN A 198 -10.60 4.58 10.26
C ASN A 198 -9.07 4.50 10.42
N ALA A 199 -8.32 4.58 9.32
CA ALA A 199 -6.86 4.56 9.33
C ALA A 199 -6.26 5.80 10.04
N VAL A 200 -6.91 6.95 9.92
CA VAL A 200 -6.52 8.18 10.61
C VAL A 200 -6.96 8.16 12.08
N LYS A 201 -8.17 7.64 12.37
CA LYS A 201 -8.68 7.48 13.73
C LYS A 201 -7.89 6.47 14.57
N SER A 202 -7.37 5.41 13.96
CA SER A 202 -6.50 4.46 14.64
C SER A 202 -5.11 5.02 14.93
N GLY A 203 -4.77 6.22 14.40
CA GLY A 203 -3.45 6.81 14.52
C GLY A 203 -2.40 6.13 13.65
N GLN A 204 -2.79 5.21 12.79
CA GLN A 204 -1.89 4.53 11.87
C GLN A 204 -1.40 5.44 10.75
N TRP A 205 -2.18 6.46 10.39
CA TRP A 205 -1.88 7.38 9.29
C TRP A 205 -2.15 8.83 9.66
N THR A 206 -1.28 9.73 9.20
CA THR A 206 -1.50 11.18 9.23
C THR A 206 -2.09 11.65 7.90
N LEU A 207 -3.21 12.38 7.96
CA LEU A 207 -3.85 12.97 6.78
C LEU A 207 -3.28 14.36 6.52
N ILE A 208 -2.94 14.64 5.27
CA ILE A 208 -2.40 15.93 4.82
C ILE A 208 -3.36 16.53 3.80
N LEU A 209 -3.68 17.81 4.00
CA LEU A 209 -4.59 18.59 3.16
C LEU A 209 -3.94 19.91 2.74
N ASP A 210 -4.27 20.37 1.54
CA ASP A 210 -3.75 21.62 0.97
C ASP A 210 -4.61 22.82 1.39
N MET A 211 -3.98 23.80 2.03
CA MET A 211 -4.60 25.06 2.46
C MET A 211 -5.06 25.94 1.29
N LYS A 212 -4.39 25.89 0.13
CA LYS A 212 -4.71 26.74 -1.03
C LYS A 212 -5.99 26.28 -1.76
N THR A 213 -6.41 25.03 -1.53
CA THR A 213 -7.63 24.45 -2.12
C THR A 213 -8.65 24.04 -1.05
N PRO A 214 -9.16 24.99 -0.25
CA PRO A 214 -10.02 24.70 0.91
C PRO A 214 -11.33 24.02 0.51
N GLY A 215 -11.84 24.22 -0.71
CA GLY A 215 -13.08 23.59 -1.17
C GLY A 215 -13.05 22.05 -1.15
N ARG A 216 -11.87 21.43 -1.25
CA ARG A 216 -11.76 19.96 -1.07
C ARG A 216 -11.87 19.55 0.39
N THR A 217 -11.28 20.34 1.27
CA THR A 217 -11.36 20.14 2.72
C THR A 217 -12.81 20.28 3.16
N GLU A 218 -13.51 21.33 2.72
CA GLU A 218 -14.94 21.54 2.98
C GLU A 218 -15.80 20.36 2.50
N LEU A 219 -15.55 19.86 1.28
CA LEU A 219 -16.25 18.66 0.78
C LEU A 219 -15.96 17.41 1.62
N LEU A 220 -14.72 17.22 2.07
CA LEU A 220 -14.36 16.11 2.96
C LEU A 220 -15.07 16.24 4.31
N GLU A 221 -15.09 17.44 4.90
CA GLU A 221 -15.81 17.73 6.14
C GLU A 221 -17.30 17.39 6.00
N ASN A 222 -17.93 17.77 4.88
CA ASN A 222 -19.36 17.50 4.64
C ASN A 222 -19.68 16.03 4.40
N ILE A 223 -18.77 15.27 3.77
CA ILE A 223 -18.99 13.85 3.48
C ILE A 223 -18.74 12.99 4.71
N ILE A 224 -17.77 13.39 5.54
CA ILE A 224 -17.40 12.69 6.75
C ILE A 224 -18.29 13.25 7.87
N ASP A 225 -19.55 12.79 7.90
CA ASP A 225 -20.53 13.08 8.95
C ASP A 225 -20.19 12.35 10.27
N ASP A 226 -18.93 12.44 10.69
CA ASP A 226 -18.42 11.82 11.90
C ASP A 226 -17.85 12.90 12.83
N PRO A 227 -18.52 13.21 13.94
CA PRO A 227 -18.11 14.29 14.84
C PRO A 227 -16.75 14.03 15.51
N GLN A 228 -16.34 12.76 15.66
CA GLN A 228 -15.02 12.43 16.20
C GLN A 228 -13.92 12.75 15.19
N PHE A 229 -14.18 12.49 13.91
CA PHE A 229 -13.23 12.80 12.84
C PHE A 229 -13.16 14.31 12.58
N LEU A 230 -14.29 15.02 12.63
CA LEU A 230 -14.33 16.47 12.45
C LEU A 230 -13.47 17.22 13.49
N LYS A 231 -13.47 16.77 14.75
CA LYS A 231 -12.56 17.30 15.78
C LYS A 231 -11.07 17.13 15.43
N MET A 232 -10.72 16.15 14.60
CA MET A 232 -9.33 15.94 14.18
C MET A 232 -8.85 16.96 13.15
N PHE A 233 -9.75 17.66 12.46
CA PHE A 233 -9.35 18.81 11.63
C PHE A 233 -8.88 19.99 12.49
N GLU A 234 -9.35 20.08 13.73
CA GLU A 234 -8.88 21.08 14.69
C GLU A 234 -7.61 20.60 15.44
N ASP A 235 -7.54 19.31 15.76
CA ASP A 235 -6.38 18.68 16.41
C ASP A 235 -5.25 18.35 15.41
N SER A 236 -4.30 19.28 15.28
CA SER A 236 -3.16 19.26 14.34
C SER A 236 -2.23 18.02 14.40
N ASN A 237 -2.44 17.09 15.33
CA ASN A 237 -1.65 15.87 15.44
C ASN A 237 -1.94 14.86 14.32
N ARG A 238 -3.20 14.75 13.87
CA ARG A 238 -3.62 13.69 12.91
C ARG A 238 -3.99 14.22 11.53
N VAL A 239 -4.56 15.42 11.45
CA VAL A 239 -4.80 16.13 10.20
C VAL A 239 -3.86 17.33 10.16
N LYS A 240 -3.04 17.41 9.11
CA LYS A 240 -2.09 18.51 8.91
C LYS A 240 -2.41 19.28 7.65
N PHE A 241 -2.51 20.59 7.82
CA PHE A 241 -2.68 21.52 6.72
C PHE A 241 -1.32 22.00 6.24
N VAL A 242 -1.11 21.96 4.94
CA VAL A 242 0.15 22.38 4.30
C VAL A 242 -0.14 23.43 3.25
N ASP A 243 0.76 24.39 3.13
CA ASP A 243 0.67 25.45 2.13
C ASP A 243 1.06 24.93 0.74
N GLY A 244 0.07 24.53 -0.06
CA GLY A 244 0.25 24.07 -1.43
C GLY A 244 0.56 22.58 -1.57
N LEU A 245 0.00 21.99 -2.64
CA LEU A 245 0.15 20.57 -2.97
C LEU A 245 1.61 20.09 -3.09
N VAL A 246 2.51 20.94 -3.60
CA VAL A 246 3.95 20.61 -3.76
C VAL A 246 4.61 20.36 -2.40
N ASN A 247 4.38 21.27 -1.45
CA ASN A 247 4.89 21.12 -0.09
C ASN A 247 4.26 19.91 0.61
N GLY A 248 2.98 19.63 0.32
CA GLY A 248 2.31 18.42 0.79
C GLY A 248 3.02 17.13 0.32
N VAL A 249 3.46 17.07 -0.94
CA VAL A 249 4.21 15.91 -1.46
C VAL A 249 5.58 15.80 -0.80
N HIS A 250 6.30 16.92 -0.62
CA HIS A 250 7.57 16.92 0.10
C HIS A 250 7.43 16.47 1.56
N PHE A 251 6.33 16.86 2.22
CA PHE A 251 6.03 16.38 3.56
C PHE A 251 5.86 14.87 3.56
N VAL A 252 5.05 14.30 2.67
CA VAL A 252 4.85 12.84 2.57
C VAL A 252 6.18 12.10 2.29
N GLN A 253 7.07 12.67 1.48
CA GLN A 253 8.37 12.08 1.18
C GLN A 253 9.29 12.00 2.41
N ASN A 254 9.33 13.07 3.20
CA ASN A 254 10.26 13.22 4.32
C ASN A 254 9.68 12.70 5.64
N HIS A 255 8.37 12.45 5.71
CA HIS A 255 7.74 11.91 6.90
C HIS A 255 8.26 10.49 7.18
N SER A 256 8.66 10.25 8.45
CA SER A 256 9.13 8.96 8.93
C SER A 256 7.99 7.98 9.19
N GLY A 257 6.80 8.48 9.51
CA GLY A 257 5.58 7.70 9.67
C GLY A 257 4.79 7.51 8.38
N ASN A 258 3.64 6.88 8.51
CA ASN A 258 2.69 6.72 7.42
C ASN A 258 1.88 8.02 7.23
N ALA A 259 2.15 8.71 6.12
CA ALA A 259 1.45 9.93 5.75
C ALA A 259 0.72 9.75 4.42
N MET A 260 -0.48 10.33 4.34
CA MET A 260 -1.29 10.35 3.13
C MET A 260 -1.69 11.78 2.76
N LEU A 261 -1.60 12.11 1.48
CA LEU A 261 -2.02 13.40 0.93
C LEU A 261 -3.23 13.20 0.04
N ILE A 262 -4.32 13.91 0.31
CA ILE A 262 -5.50 13.93 -0.58
C ILE A 262 -5.41 15.16 -1.48
N GLY A 263 -5.61 14.95 -2.78
CA GLY A 263 -5.57 16.05 -3.75
C GLY A 263 -6.07 15.66 -5.13
N PRO A 264 -6.08 16.60 -6.10
CA PRO A 264 -6.54 16.33 -7.46
C PRO A 264 -5.68 15.27 -8.14
N ARG A 265 -6.32 14.21 -8.64
CA ARG A 265 -5.66 13.02 -9.21
C ARG A 265 -4.69 13.37 -10.34
N GLY A 266 -5.09 14.19 -11.31
CA GLY A 266 -4.22 14.59 -12.42
C GLY A 266 -2.95 15.33 -11.97
N ARG A 267 -3.09 16.28 -11.02
CA ARG A 267 -1.95 17.01 -10.43
C ARG A 267 -1.06 16.09 -9.60
N LEU A 268 -1.65 15.19 -8.81
CA LEU A 268 -0.88 14.22 -8.01
C LEU A 268 -0.10 13.24 -8.89
N HIS A 269 -0.67 12.74 -9.99
CA HIS A 269 0.04 11.86 -10.93
C HIS A 269 1.20 12.59 -11.59
N TRP A 270 0.99 13.84 -12.00
CA TRP A 270 2.06 14.67 -12.54
C TRP A 270 3.16 14.91 -11.50
N LEU A 271 2.81 15.28 -10.26
CA LEU A 271 3.80 15.46 -9.19
C LEU A 271 4.55 14.17 -8.88
N ALA A 272 3.87 13.02 -8.78
CA ALA A 272 4.51 11.73 -8.54
C ALA A 272 5.44 11.29 -9.69
N SER A 273 5.23 11.77 -10.91
CA SER A 273 6.13 11.51 -12.04
C SER A 273 7.45 12.28 -11.97
N ILE A 274 7.47 13.39 -11.23
CA ILE A 274 8.63 14.28 -11.06
C ILE A 274 9.32 14.02 -9.72
N MET A 275 8.51 13.95 -8.67
CA MET A 275 8.90 13.71 -7.29
C MET A 275 8.85 12.20 -7.07
N CYS A 276 9.96 11.51 -7.29
CA CYS A 276 10.03 10.07 -7.13
C CYS A 276 9.72 9.63 -5.67
N ASN A 277 9.57 8.32 -5.42
CA ASN A 277 9.34 7.72 -4.09
C ASN A 277 7.97 7.98 -3.47
N VAL A 278 7.05 8.58 -4.21
CA VAL A 278 5.63 8.64 -3.88
C VAL A 278 4.83 7.94 -4.96
N LYS A 279 3.62 7.52 -4.60
CA LYS A 279 2.71 6.85 -5.52
C LYS A 279 1.29 7.31 -5.23
N VAL A 280 0.57 7.59 -6.31
CA VAL A 280 -0.88 7.82 -6.28
C VAL A 280 -1.59 6.47 -6.27
N LEU A 281 -2.51 6.30 -5.33
CA LEU A 281 -3.37 5.13 -5.26
C LEU A 281 -4.40 5.18 -6.41
N PRO A 282 -4.78 4.02 -6.96
CA PRO A 282 -5.66 3.97 -8.14
C PRO A 282 -7.08 4.44 -7.83
N ASN A 283 -7.53 4.27 -6.58
CA ASN A 283 -8.90 4.53 -6.16
C ASN A 283 -9.17 6.02 -6.05
N ILE A 284 -10.38 6.41 -6.48
CA ILE A 284 -10.89 7.78 -6.39
C ILE A 284 -11.58 7.91 -5.03
N VAL A 285 -11.24 8.96 -4.30
CA VAL A 285 -11.76 9.19 -2.96
C VAL A 285 -12.91 10.20 -2.98
N LEU A 286 -12.77 11.25 -3.81
CA LEU A 286 -13.72 12.35 -3.82
C LEU A 286 -13.85 12.95 -5.22
N PRO A 287 -15.02 12.86 -5.88
CA PRO A 287 -15.33 13.63 -7.07
C PRO A 287 -15.74 15.06 -6.68
N ALA A 288 -15.15 16.08 -7.33
CA ALA A 288 -15.55 17.48 -7.15
C ALA A 288 -16.02 18.06 -8.48
N TYR A 289 -17.24 18.61 -8.53
CA TYR A 289 -17.75 19.30 -9.71
C TYR A 289 -17.08 20.67 -9.86
N LEU A 290 -16.62 20.97 -11.07
CA LEU A 290 -15.99 22.23 -11.43
C LEU A 290 -16.93 23.06 -12.29
N SER A 291 -17.22 24.29 -11.83
CA SER A 291 -18.00 25.29 -12.55
C SER A 291 -17.27 26.61 -12.65
N ILE A 292 -17.74 27.48 -13.54
CA ILE A 292 -17.28 28.86 -13.60
C ILE A 292 -18.11 29.65 -12.56
N ALA A 293 -17.41 30.30 -11.63
CA ALA A 293 -18.05 31.16 -10.65
C ALA A 293 -18.18 32.58 -11.19
N LEU A 294 -19.36 33.15 -10.98
CA LEU A 294 -19.82 34.44 -11.45
C LEU A 294 -20.29 35.24 -10.24
N ARG A 295 -20.21 36.57 -10.32
CA ARG A 295 -20.85 37.43 -9.32
C ARG A 295 -22.36 37.13 -9.28
N ILE A 296 -22.95 37.17 -8.09
CA ILE A 296 -24.39 36.98 -7.91
C ILE A 296 -25.17 37.93 -8.83
N GLY A 297 -26.16 37.39 -9.53
CA GLY A 297 -27.02 38.12 -10.46
C GLY A 297 -26.35 38.42 -11.81
N SER A 298 -25.25 37.75 -12.15
CA SER A 298 -24.54 38.01 -13.41
C SER A 298 -25.44 37.74 -14.63
N PRO A 299 -25.57 38.70 -15.57
CA PRO A 299 -26.38 38.54 -16.78
C PRO A 299 -25.77 37.50 -17.74
N TYR A 300 -24.50 37.14 -17.57
CA TYR A 300 -23.80 36.22 -18.45
C TYR A 300 -24.09 34.75 -18.16
N ARG A 301 -24.66 34.41 -17.00
CA ARG A 301 -24.85 33.03 -16.54
C ARG A 301 -25.57 32.16 -17.58
N HIS A 302 -26.76 32.58 -18.01
CA HIS A 302 -27.57 31.82 -18.97
C HIS A 302 -26.86 31.63 -20.33
N PHE A 303 -26.15 32.66 -20.81
CA PHE A 303 -25.37 32.55 -22.04
C PHE A 303 -24.22 31.55 -21.90
N LEU A 304 -23.48 31.61 -20.78
CA LEU A 304 -22.36 30.72 -20.50
C LEU A 304 -22.85 29.27 -20.38
N ASP A 305 -23.96 29.03 -19.68
CA ASP A 305 -24.57 27.71 -19.54
C ASP A 305 -24.92 27.10 -20.90
N LYS A 306 -25.64 27.86 -21.74
CA LYS A 306 -25.97 27.43 -23.11
C LYS A 306 -24.72 27.10 -23.93
N ARG A 307 -23.63 27.85 -23.74
CA ARG A 307 -22.39 27.62 -24.46
C ARG A 307 -21.64 26.40 -23.94
N ILE A 308 -21.64 26.16 -22.63
CA ILE A 308 -21.05 24.97 -22.00
C ILE A 308 -21.77 23.71 -22.50
N TYR A 309 -23.11 23.70 -22.54
CA TYR A 309 -23.87 22.59 -23.12
C TYR A 309 -23.48 22.34 -24.58
N SER A 310 -23.44 23.39 -25.40
CA SER A 310 -23.00 23.26 -26.79
C SER A 310 -21.60 22.67 -26.92
N TYR A 311 -20.67 22.98 -26.01
CA TYR A 311 -19.32 22.39 -26.00
C TYR A 311 -19.28 20.94 -25.51
N TRP A 312 -20.18 20.55 -24.62
CA TRP A 312 -20.39 19.16 -24.22
C TRP A 312 -20.92 18.33 -25.39
N ASP A 313 -21.99 18.78 -26.04
CA ASP A 313 -22.67 18.06 -27.12
C ASP A 313 -21.77 17.85 -28.34
N SER A 314 -20.92 18.84 -28.63
CA SER A 314 -19.98 18.78 -29.77
C SER A 314 -18.65 18.10 -29.44
N GLY A 315 -18.44 17.64 -28.20
CA GLY A 315 -17.23 16.91 -27.82
C GLY A 315 -15.99 17.77 -27.55
N TYR A 316 -16.10 19.11 -27.54
CA TYR A 316 -14.94 20.00 -27.35
C TYR A 316 -14.34 19.85 -25.95
N ILE A 317 -15.17 19.73 -24.90
CA ILE A 317 -14.70 19.61 -23.52
C ILE A 317 -13.90 18.31 -23.33
N GLN A 318 -14.39 17.20 -23.89
CA GLN A 318 -13.73 15.90 -23.83
C GLN A 318 -12.40 15.94 -24.61
N ARG A 319 -12.39 16.60 -25.77
CA ARG A 319 -11.16 16.81 -26.54
C ARG A 319 -10.15 17.65 -25.76
N TRP A 320 -10.54 18.78 -25.18
CA TRP A 320 -9.64 19.63 -24.40
C TRP A 320 -9.09 18.92 -23.16
N SER A 321 -9.94 18.15 -22.47
CA SER A 321 -9.53 17.33 -21.33
C SER A 321 -8.47 16.30 -21.75
N ARG A 322 -8.73 15.56 -22.83
CA ARG A 322 -7.78 14.58 -23.39
C ARG A 322 -6.47 15.25 -23.83
N ASP A 323 -6.54 16.37 -24.54
CA ASP A 323 -5.37 17.08 -25.04
C ASP A 323 -4.53 17.64 -23.87
N PHE A 324 -5.18 18.11 -22.80
CA PHE A 324 -4.50 18.55 -21.58
C PHE A 324 -3.78 17.37 -20.90
N ASP A 325 -4.45 16.24 -20.72
CA ASP A 325 -3.87 15.05 -20.11
C ASP A 325 -2.72 14.49 -20.95
N LEU A 326 -2.86 14.43 -22.27
CA LEU A 326 -1.78 14.01 -23.18
C LEU A 326 -0.56 14.93 -23.08
N ASN A 327 -0.76 16.24 -23.07
CA ASN A 327 0.33 17.19 -22.91
C ASN A 327 1.03 17.06 -21.54
N ALA A 328 0.24 16.86 -20.48
CA ALA A 328 0.78 16.58 -19.15
C ALA A 328 1.59 15.28 -19.13
N LEU A 329 1.08 14.23 -19.79
CA LEU A 329 1.77 12.93 -19.92
C LEU A 329 3.07 13.05 -20.71
N VAL A 330 3.08 13.75 -21.85
CA VAL A 330 4.30 13.96 -22.65
C VAL A 330 5.36 14.69 -21.84
N ARG A 331 4.99 15.75 -21.12
CA ARG A 331 5.90 16.47 -20.20
C ARG A 331 6.37 15.59 -19.05
N SER A 332 5.50 14.71 -18.53
CA SER A 332 5.85 13.77 -17.47
C SER A 332 6.81 12.68 -17.94
N ARG A 333 6.75 12.23 -19.20
CA ARG A 333 7.54 11.10 -19.72
C ARG A 333 9.04 11.32 -19.65
N ALA A 334 9.50 12.54 -19.93
CA ALA A 334 10.90 12.92 -19.78
C ALA A 334 11.37 12.77 -18.32
N ASN A 335 10.52 13.14 -17.35
CA ASN A 335 10.83 13.02 -15.92
C ASN A 335 10.62 11.60 -15.39
N GLN A 336 9.66 10.85 -15.94
CA GLN A 336 9.40 9.46 -15.62
C GLN A 336 10.62 8.59 -15.91
N SER A 337 11.34 8.86 -17.00
CA SER A 337 12.61 8.18 -17.29
C SER A 337 13.66 8.34 -16.16
N LYS A 338 13.71 9.51 -15.51
CA LYS A 338 14.59 9.78 -14.37
C LYS A 338 14.16 8.99 -13.13
N CYS A 339 12.85 8.95 -12.84
CA CYS A 339 12.34 8.14 -11.73
C CYS A 339 12.48 6.64 -11.98
N GLU A 340 12.34 6.17 -13.23
CA GLU A 340 12.58 4.78 -13.61
C GLU A 340 14.04 4.40 -13.47
N GLN A 341 14.99 5.27 -13.84
CA GLN A 341 16.41 5.06 -13.57
C GLN A 341 16.71 5.00 -12.07
N SER A 342 16.15 5.90 -11.26
CA SER A 342 16.27 5.86 -9.80
C SER A 342 15.69 4.57 -9.22
N ARG A 343 14.53 4.14 -9.71
CA ARG A 343 13.87 2.90 -9.30
C ARG A 343 14.64 1.65 -9.75
N ASN A 344 15.28 1.67 -10.92
CA ASN A 344 16.14 0.60 -11.39
C ASN A 344 17.44 0.53 -10.57
N LYS A 345 18.01 1.66 -10.17
CA LYS A 345 19.12 1.69 -9.20
C LYS A 345 18.70 1.11 -7.85
N ARG A 346 17.48 1.39 -7.37
CA ARG A 346 16.92 0.77 -6.15
C ARG A 346 16.63 -0.71 -6.30
N ARG A 347 16.04 -1.14 -7.41
CA ARG A 347 15.85 -2.56 -7.74
C ARG A 347 17.18 -3.32 -7.77
N ARG A 348 18.24 -2.72 -8.32
CA ARG A 348 19.60 -3.28 -8.26
C ARG A 348 20.17 -3.32 -6.83
N LYS A 349 19.81 -2.36 -5.95
CA LYS A 349 20.07 -2.45 -4.50
C LYS A 349 19.20 -3.48 -3.77
N GLY A 350 18.07 -3.87 -4.36
CA GLY A 350 17.23 -4.98 -3.92
C GLY A 350 17.77 -6.37 -4.29
N ILE A 351 18.97 -6.44 -4.89
CA ILE A 351 19.77 -7.67 -4.87
C ILE A 351 20.07 -7.94 -3.40
N LEU A 352 19.69 -9.13 -2.94
CA LEU A 352 19.72 -9.56 -1.54
C LEU A 352 21.05 -9.17 -0.87
N SER A 353 20.99 -8.16 -0.02
CA SER A 353 22.19 -7.62 0.65
C SER A 353 22.52 -8.42 1.90
N LEU A 354 23.78 -8.44 2.30
CA LEU A 354 24.24 -9.21 3.48
C LEU A 354 23.47 -8.79 4.76
N THR A 355 23.14 -7.50 4.88
CA THR A 355 22.35 -6.95 5.99
C THR A 355 20.93 -7.52 6.05
N GLN A 356 20.32 -7.82 4.90
CA GLN A 356 18.99 -8.41 4.81
C GLN A 356 18.98 -9.90 5.19
N LEU A 357 20.11 -10.60 4.99
CA LEU A 357 20.31 -11.99 5.40
C LEU A 357 20.81 -12.15 6.84
N ALA A 358 21.16 -11.05 7.52
CA ALA A 358 21.74 -11.07 8.85
C ALA A 358 20.89 -11.88 9.85
N ASN A 359 19.56 -11.77 9.77
CA ASN A 359 18.65 -12.51 10.65
C ASN A 359 18.71 -14.03 10.45
N ILE A 360 18.98 -14.50 9.21
CA ILE A 360 19.14 -15.94 8.93
C ILE A 360 20.45 -16.44 9.55
N PHE A 361 21.54 -15.65 9.44
CA PHE A 361 22.81 -15.98 10.08
C PHE A 361 22.72 -15.96 11.61
N LEU A 362 21.98 -15.00 12.18
CA LEU A 362 21.72 -14.96 13.63
C LEU A 362 20.94 -16.17 14.11
N LEU A 363 19.93 -16.61 13.36
CA LEU A 363 19.18 -17.84 13.69
C LEU A 363 20.08 -19.08 13.66
N PHE A 364 21.00 -19.16 12.70
CA PHE A 364 21.97 -20.24 12.62
C PHE A 364 22.94 -20.24 13.82
N LEU A 365 23.47 -19.07 14.20
CA LEU A 365 24.32 -18.92 15.39
C LEU A 365 23.58 -19.26 16.68
N PHE A 366 22.31 -18.87 16.79
CA PHE A 366 21.45 -19.23 17.91
C PHE A 366 21.26 -20.74 18.00
N GLY A 367 21.01 -21.42 16.87
CA GLY A 367 20.94 -22.88 16.80
C GLY A 367 22.22 -23.56 17.29
N LEU A 368 23.38 -23.10 16.81
CA LEU A 368 24.69 -23.61 17.26
C LEU A 368 24.93 -23.38 18.76
N SER A 369 24.47 -22.25 19.30
CA SER A 369 24.60 -21.94 20.72
C SER A 369 23.78 -22.90 21.58
N ILE A 370 22.52 -23.16 21.20
CA ILE A 370 21.67 -24.14 21.89
C ILE A 370 22.31 -25.53 21.82
N SER A 371 22.75 -25.97 20.63
CA SER A 371 23.40 -27.28 20.48
C SER A 371 24.64 -27.42 21.36
N SER A 372 25.45 -26.35 21.48
CA SER A 372 26.64 -26.33 22.33
C SER A 372 26.29 -26.43 23.82
N VAL A 373 25.23 -25.73 24.26
CA VAL A 373 24.73 -25.79 25.64
C VAL A 373 24.21 -27.19 25.97
N VAL A 374 23.40 -27.80 25.09
CA VAL A 374 22.90 -29.17 25.27
C VAL A 374 24.06 -30.16 25.34
N PHE A 375 25.05 -30.04 24.46
CA PHE A 375 26.25 -30.88 24.50
C PHE A 375 27.03 -30.73 25.81
N ALA A 376 27.17 -29.50 26.32
CA ALA A 376 27.82 -29.27 27.60
C ALA A 376 27.04 -29.92 28.76
N PHE A 377 25.71 -29.84 28.77
CA PHE A 377 24.86 -30.51 29.75
C PHE A 377 24.97 -32.03 29.67
N GLU A 378 24.92 -32.60 28.46
CA GLU A 378 25.10 -34.05 28.27
C GLU A 378 26.48 -34.50 28.73
N PHE A 379 27.53 -33.73 28.42
CA PHE A 379 28.90 -34.03 28.85
C PHE A 379 29.05 -33.95 30.37
N MET A 380 28.43 -32.97 31.03
CA MET A 380 28.40 -32.87 32.49
C MET A 380 27.61 -34.02 33.13
N ALA A 381 26.44 -34.36 32.57
CA ALA A 381 25.62 -35.48 33.05
C ALA A 381 26.34 -36.82 32.88
N PHE A 382 27.05 -37.02 31.77
CA PHE A 382 27.87 -38.21 31.52
C PHE A 382 29.05 -38.30 32.50
N ARG A 383 29.66 -37.17 32.85
CA ARG A 383 30.80 -37.12 33.79
C ARG A 383 30.37 -37.26 35.26
N SER A 384 29.17 -36.82 35.62
CA SER A 384 28.56 -37.02 36.95
C SER A 384 27.93 -38.41 37.12
N GLY A 385 27.73 -39.17 36.03
CA GLY A 385 27.28 -40.56 36.05
C GLY A 385 28.41 -41.57 36.35
N LYS A 386 29.17 -41.33 37.41
CA LYS A 386 29.88 -42.39 38.13
C LYS A 386 29.00 -42.93 39.25
#